data_AF-A0A8E2DTJ5-F1
#
_entry.id   AF-A0A8E2DTJ5-F1
#
_cell.length_a   1.000
_cell.length_b   1.000
_cell.length_c   1.000
_cell.angle_alpha   90.00
_cell.angle_beta   90.00
_cell.angle_gamma   90.00
#
_symmetry.space_group_name_H-M   'P 1'
#
loop_
_entity.id
_entity.type
_entity.pdbx_description
1 polymer ?
#
loop_
_entity_poly.entity_id
_entity_poly.type
_entity_poly.pdbx_seq_one_letter_code
_entity_poly.pdbx_strand_id
1 'polypeptide(L)'
;MTAYLFVLFAACLISKVTAQIIVNGQLFTQGLAIVDSPAADSTLHAGSNNSIAIDVSGDGKLPNWQTASVPGSDLSTRFDSLEIYLVSYQTNLNLSVSQGPGLLEQESGSTVKHLNWAIPTCVPSGGYNLTFYEGSHINGTAFFSITPLPLEIQNSQSSSSQCSDGVNTLRGAPQASSPPPLSPWLNTNGQVITEPSFPSANGAGHALRSSSVCAVVVCGMLALGLM
;
A
#
# COMPACT_ATOMS: atom_id res chain seq x y z
N MET A 1 0.46 50.07 27.06
CA MET A 1 -0.71 49.43 26.42
C MET A 1 -0.18 48.32 25.53
N THR A 2 -0.63 47.12 25.80
CA THR A 2 -0.06 45.82 25.46
C THR A 2 -0.16 45.47 23.97
N ALA A 3 0.96 45.03 23.39
CA ALA A 3 1.03 44.47 22.04
C ALA A 3 0.57 43.00 22.08
N TYR A 4 -0.40 42.64 21.25
CA TYR A 4 -0.84 41.26 21.05
C TYR A 4 -0.02 40.62 19.92
N LEU A 5 0.83 39.66 20.30
CA LEU A 5 1.53 38.79 19.36
C LEU A 5 0.67 37.54 19.14
N PHE A 6 0.00 37.45 17.99
CA PHE A 6 -0.70 36.24 17.55
C PHE A 6 0.34 35.26 17.00
N VAL A 7 0.60 34.16 17.73
CA VAL A 7 1.40 33.03 17.24
C VAL A 7 0.47 32.07 16.52
N LEU A 8 0.59 32.00 15.18
CA LEU A 8 -0.06 30.98 14.36
C LEU A 8 0.69 29.65 14.55
N PHE A 9 0.07 28.70 15.27
CA PHE A 9 0.51 27.32 15.34
C PHE A 9 0.12 26.60 14.04
N ALA A 10 1.07 26.41 13.13
CA ALA A 10 0.90 25.50 12.00
C ALA A 10 1.09 24.06 12.50
N ALA A 11 -0.01 23.36 12.77
CA ALA A 11 0.01 21.93 13.05
C ALA A 11 0.35 21.18 11.74
N CYS A 12 1.61 20.80 11.59
CA CYS A 12 2.03 19.87 10.55
C CYS A 12 1.47 18.48 10.93
N LEU A 13 0.42 18.04 10.25
CA LEU A 13 -0.07 16.67 10.35
C LEU A 13 0.98 15.75 9.72
N ILE A 14 1.84 15.17 10.57
CA ILE A 14 2.78 14.13 10.15
C ILE A 14 1.96 12.87 9.91
N SER A 15 1.72 12.53 8.64
CA SER A 15 1.22 11.21 8.26
C SER A 15 2.26 10.17 8.72
N LYS A 16 1.89 9.36 9.71
CA LYS A 16 2.72 8.21 10.11
C LYS A 16 2.67 7.20 8.96
N VAL A 17 3.80 7.04 8.27
CA VAL A 17 4.00 5.92 7.35
C VAL A 17 4.34 4.71 8.20
N THR A 18 3.59 3.64 8.02
CA THR A 18 3.74 2.37 8.74
C THR A 18 4.40 1.34 7.84
N ALA A 19 5.33 0.61 8.43
CA ALA A 19 6.12 -0.44 7.79
C ALA A 19 5.27 -1.59 7.20
N GLN A 20 5.75 -2.26 6.14
CA GLN A 20 5.19 -3.50 5.62
C GLN A 20 5.56 -4.64 6.57
N ILE A 21 4.62 -5.51 6.89
CA ILE A 21 4.89 -6.56 7.88
C ILE A 21 4.98 -7.88 7.16
N ILE A 22 6.21 -8.34 6.94
CA ILE A 22 6.47 -9.62 6.30
C ILE A 22 6.74 -10.67 7.37
N VAL A 23 5.95 -11.75 7.36
CA VAL A 23 6.07 -12.85 8.32
C VAL A 23 6.12 -14.14 7.53
N ASN A 24 7.22 -14.88 7.64
CA ASN A 24 7.43 -16.13 6.90
C ASN A 24 7.23 -16.02 5.37
N GLY A 25 7.49 -14.84 4.78
CA GLY A 25 7.33 -14.59 3.35
C GLY A 25 5.96 -14.06 2.93
N GLN A 26 4.97 -14.03 3.82
CA GLN A 26 3.66 -13.43 3.59
C GLN A 26 3.68 -11.97 3.99
N LEU A 27 3.03 -11.11 3.20
CA LEU A 27 2.81 -9.71 3.54
C LEU A 27 1.48 -9.56 4.30
N PHE A 28 1.56 -9.17 5.56
CA PHE A 28 0.41 -8.76 6.36
C PHE A 28 0.09 -7.31 6.03
N THR A 29 -1.07 -7.08 5.42
CA THR A 29 -1.58 -5.72 5.27
C THR A 29 -1.92 -5.15 6.64
N GLN A 30 -2.04 -3.83 6.73
CA GLN A 30 -2.59 -3.23 7.96
C GLN A 30 -4.09 -3.47 8.09
N GLY A 31 -4.76 -3.95 7.05
CA GLY A 31 -6.14 -4.40 7.12
C GLY A 31 -6.25 -5.87 7.54
N LEU A 32 -7.21 -6.56 6.93
CA LEU A 32 -7.54 -7.95 7.15
C LEU A 32 -6.82 -8.89 6.17
N ALA A 33 -6.36 -8.42 5.00
CA ALA A 33 -5.72 -9.28 4.01
C ALA A 33 -4.31 -9.71 4.42
N ILE A 34 -3.95 -10.95 4.07
CA ILE A 34 -2.57 -11.46 4.08
C ILE A 34 -2.24 -11.86 2.64
N VAL A 35 -1.18 -11.30 2.07
CA VAL A 35 -0.75 -11.56 0.70
C VAL A 35 0.29 -12.68 0.71
N ASP A 36 -0.07 -13.82 0.14
CA ASP A 36 0.76 -15.03 0.05
C ASP A 36 1.66 -15.01 -1.18
N SER A 37 1.20 -14.38 -2.28
CA SER A 37 2.01 -14.21 -3.48
C SER A 37 1.59 -12.97 -4.30
N PRO A 38 2.53 -12.37 -5.07
CA PRO A 38 3.95 -12.71 -5.12
C PRO A 38 4.69 -12.32 -3.82
N ALA A 39 5.90 -12.85 -3.62
CA ALA A 39 6.74 -12.39 -2.53
C ALA A 39 7.23 -10.96 -2.79
N ALA A 40 7.53 -10.21 -1.73
CA ALA A 40 8.15 -8.89 -1.86
C ALA A 40 9.47 -8.99 -2.66
N ASP A 41 9.74 -7.96 -3.45
CA ASP A 41 10.92 -7.83 -4.31
C ASP A 41 11.04 -8.92 -5.39
N SER A 42 9.94 -9.61 -5.71
CA SER A 42 9.89 -10.56 -6.84
C SER A 42 10.13 -9.85 -8.17
N THR A 43 10.79 -10.54 -9.10
CA THR A 43 10.84 -10.14 -10.51
C THR A 43 9.73 -10.85 -11.28
N LEU A 44 8.86 -10.08 -11.93
CA LEU A 44 7.81 -10.55 -12.81
C LEU A 44 8.10 -10.17 -14.27
N HIS A 45 7.39 -10.77 -15.21
CA HIS A 45 7.61 -10.55 -16.65
C HIS A 45 6.35 -10.06 -17.36
N ALA A 46 6.47 -8.96 -18.09
CA ALA A 46 5.41 -8.49 -18.97
C ALA A 46 5.08 -9.54 -20.05
N GLY A 47 3.81 -9.73 -20.35
CA GLY A 47 3.31 -10.77 -21.25
C GLY A 47 3.16 -12.17 -20.61
N SER A 48 3.52 -12.33 -19.33
CA SER A 48 3.35 -13.57 -18.58
C SER A 48 2.12 -13.52 -17.67
N ASN A 49 1.69 -14.70 -17.22
CA ASN A 49 0.70 -14.87 -16.18
C ASN A 49 1.39 -14.92 -14.81
N ASN A 50 0.94 -14.09 -13.87
CA ASN A 50 1.39 -14.12 -12.49
C ASN A 50 0.24 -14.52 -11.56
N SER A 51 0.51 -15.43 -10.63
CA SER A 51 -0.42 -15.78 -9.58
C SER A 51 -0.34 -14.76 -8.46
N ILE A 52 -1.46 -14.15 -8.11
CA ILE A 52 -1.64 -13.37 -6.89
C ILE A 52 -2.54 -14.19 -5.97
N ALA A 53 -2.09 -14.44 -4.74
CA ALA A 53 -2.83 -15.23 -3.76
C ALA A 53 -2.95 -14.43 -2.45
N ILE A 54 -4.18 -14.32 -1.94
CA ILE A 54 -4.49 -13.47 -0.79
C ILE A 54 -5.39 -14.24 0.17
N ASP A 55 -4.90 -14.51 1.37
CA ASP A 55 -5.73 -15.02 2.47
C ASP A 55 -6.65 -13.90 2.99
N VAL A 56 -7.95 -14.19 2.98
CA VAL A 56 -9.03 -13.32 3.46
C VAL A 56 -9.67 -13.87 4.74
N SER A 57 -8.98 -14.80 5.41
CA SER A 57 -9.41 -15.46 6.64
C SER A 57 -8.53 -15.11 7.84
N GLY A 58 -7.47 -14.33 7.65
CA GLY A 58 -6.51 -13.98 8.70
C GLY A 58 -5.77 -15.21 9.24
N ASP A 59 -5.34 -16.12 8.37
CA ASP A 59 -4.84 -17.47 8.72
C ASP A 59 -5.86 -18.27 9.55
N GLY A 60 -7.14 -18.20 9.17
CA GLY A 60 -8.25 -18.84 9.88
C GLY A 60 -8.65 -18.17 11.19
N LYS A 61 -8.09 -17.00 11.54
CA LYS A 61 -8.43 -16.27 12.77
C LYS A 61 -9.68 -15.40 12.63
N LEU A 62 -10.13 -15.10 11.42
CA LEU A 62 -11.36 -14.34 11.15
C LEU A 62 -12.59 -15.23 11.39
N PRO A 63 -13.43 -14.94 12.40
CA PRO A 63 -14.66 -15.71 12.62
C PRO A 63 -15.63 -15.54 11.47
N ASN A 64 -16.32 -16.62 11.08
CA ASN A 64 -17.28 -16.60 9.98
C ASN A 64 -16.70 -16.02 8.68
N TRP A 65 -15.43 -16.31 8.39
CA TRP A 65 -14.69 -15.72 7.27
C TRP A 65 -15.44 -15.82 5.94
N GLN A 66 -16.24 -16.87 5.71
CA GLN A 66 -17.04 -17.04 4.49
C GLN A 66 -18.01 -15.86 4.27
N THR A 67 -18.57 -15.33 5.35
CA THR A 67 -19.46 -14.16 5.30
C THR A 67 -18.67 -12.88 5.48
N ALA A 68 -17.64 -12.87 6.34
CA ALA A 68 -16.84 -11.68 6.63
C ALA A 68 -15.95 -11.23 5.45
N SER A 69 -15.56 -12.14 4.55
CA SER A 69 -14.74 -11.83 3.38
C SER A 69 -15.52 -11.34 2.17
N VAL A 70 -16.85 -11.43 2.18
CA VAL A 70 -17.71 -11.00 1.07
C VAL A 70 -18.25 -9.59 1.34
N PRO A 71 -18.11 -8.63 0.39
CA PRO A 71 -18.66 -7.30 0.53
C PRO A 71 -20.16 -7.28 0.85
N GLY A 72 -20.58 -6.38 1.74
CA GLY A 72 -21.98 -6.23 2.15
C GLY A 72 -22.39 -7.03 3.40
N SER A 73 -21.46 -7.75 4.02
CA SER A 73 -21.64 -8.37 5.33
C SER A 73 -21.98 -7.36 6.44
N ASP A 74 -22.73 -7.78 7.45
CA ASP A 74 -23.08 -6.99 8.64
C ASP A 74 -22.19 -7.29 9.86
N LEU A 75 -21.22 -8.20 9.70
CA LEU A 75 -20.30 -8.58 10.77
C LEU A 75 -19.40 -7.41 11.19
N SER A 76 -19.08 -7.33 12.48
CA SER A 76 -18.27 -6.25 13.04
C SER A 76 -16.83 -6.23 12.53
N THR A 77 -16.30 -7.38 12.13
CA THR A 77 -14.99 -7.50 11.49
C THR A 77 -15.19 -8.16 10.13
N ARG A 78 -14.93 -7.43 9.05
CA ARG A 78 -15.24 -7.84 7.68
C ARG A 78 -14.49 -7.00 6.65
N PHE A 79 -14.41 -7.51 5.42
CA PHE A 79 -14.01 -6.75 4.25
C PHE A 79 -15.20 -5.96 3.70
N ASP A 80 -14.95 -4.71 3.30
CA ASP A 80 -15.87 -3.91 2.49
C ASP A 80 -15.41 -3.87 1.04
N SER A 81 -14.08 -3.84 0.79
CA SER A 81 -13.49 -3.88 -0.55
C SER A 81 -12.03 -4.33 -0.51
N LEU A 82 -11.56 -4.96 -1.59
CA LEU A 82 -10.14 -5.24 -1.81
C LEU A 82 -9.82 -5.09 -3.30
N GLU A 83 -9.10 -4.04 -3.65
CA GLU A 83 -8.69 -3.73 -5.02
C GLU A 83 -7.17 -3.70 -5.13
N ILE A 84 -6.67 -4.05 -6.31
CA ILE A 84 -5.24 -4.17 -6.57
C ILE A 84 -4.88 -3.34 -7.79
N TYR A 85 -3.83 -2.54 -7.64
CA TYR A 85 -3.30 -1.70 -8.72
C TYR A 85 -1.79 -1.90 -8.83
N LEU A 86 -1.30 -2.01 -10.05
CA LEU A 86 0.13 -1.93 -10.34
C LEU A 86 0.49 -0.45 -10.51
N VAL A 87 1.31 0.07 -9.60
CA VAL A 87 1.66 1.50 -9.56
C VAL A 87 3.16 1.68 -9.72
N SER A 88 3.59 2.58 -10.60
CA SER A 88 4.97 3.07 -10.66
C SER A 88 5.02 4.57 -10.95
N TYR A 89 5.70 5.28 -10.06
CA TYR A 89 6.03 6.70 -10.25
C TYR A 89 7.17 6.89 -11.25
N GLN A 90 8.03 5.87 -11.43
CA GLN A 90 9.14 5.92 -12.38
C GLN A 90 8.63 5.88 -13.83
N THR A 91 7.65 5.00 -14.11
CA THR A 91 7.08 4.84 -15.46
C THR A 91 5.79 5.64 -15.66
N ASN A 92 5.37 6.41 -14.65
CA ASN A 92 4.11 7.15 -14.61
C ASN A 92 2.89 6.27 -14.93
N LEU A 93 2.87 5.06 -14.37
CA LEU A 93 1.84 4.05 -14.61
C LEU A 93 1.01 3.78 -13.36
N ASN A 94 -0.31 3.72 -13.54
CA ASN A 94 -1.25 3.20 -12.56
C ASN A 94 -2.24 2.29 -13.30
N LEU A 95 -2.07 0.99 -13.19
CA LEU A 95 -2.83 0.00 -13.94
C LEU A 95 -3.71 -0.83 -12.99
N SER A 96 -4.98 -0.98 -13.33
CA SER A 96 -5.89 -1.86 -12.61
C SER A 96 -5.48 -3.33 -12.76
N VAL A 97 -5.32 -4.02 -11.63
CA VAL A 97 -5.09 -5.47 -11.57
C VAL A 97 -6.38 -6.20 -11.19
N SER A 98 -7.08 -5.69 -10.18
CA SER A 98 -8.44 -6.08 -9.82
C SER A 98 -9.25 -4.85 -9.40
N GLN A 99 -10.55 -4.85 -9.70
CA GLN A 99 -11.47 -3.75 -9.34
C GLN A 99 -12.84 -4.29 -8.92
N GLY A 100 -13.53 -3.52 -8.09
CA GLY A 100 -14.85 -3.87 -7.59
C GLY A 100 -14.84 -5.10 -6.66
N PRO A 101 -16.01 -5.70 -6.39
CA PRO A 101 -16.12 -6.79 -5.42
C PRO A 101 -15.59 -8.13 -5.94
N GLY A 102 -15.32 -8.23 -7.25
CA GLY A 102 -15.10 -9.50 -7.95
C GLY A 102 -13.98 -10.36 -7.36
N LEU A 103 -12.88 -9.77 -6.87
CA LEU A 103 -11.80 -10.53 -6.24
C LEU A 103 -12.27 -11.25 -4.95
N LEU A 104 -13.08 -10.57 -4.14
CA LEU A 104 -13.56 -11.11 -2.86
C LEU A 104 -14.71 -12.11 -3.05
N GLU A 105 -15.49 -11.95 -4.12
CA GLU A 105 -16.60 -12.85 -4.48
C GLU A 105 -16.14 -14.14 -5.19
N GLN A 106 -14.90 -14.16 -5.69
CA GLN A 106 -14.32 -15.34 -6.33
C GLN A 106 -14.09 -16.49 -5.32
N GLU A 107 -14.07 -17.72 -5.82
CA GLU A 107 -13.69 -18.91 -5.05
C GLU A 107 -14.48 -19.05 -3.73
N SER A 108 -15.82 -19.06 -3.83
CA SER A 108 -16.70 -19.29 -2.68
C SER A 108 -16.31 -20.59 -1.97
N GLY A 109 -16.00 -20.50 -0.66
CA GLY A 109 -15.52 -21.64 0.13
C GLY A 109 -14.00 -21.78 0.23
N SER A 110 -13.22 -20.89 -0.40
CA SER A 110 -11.77 -20.78 -0.19
C SER A 110 -11.38 -19.62 0.74
N THR A 111 -10.48 -19.88 1.69
CA THR A 111 -9.85 -18.87 2.56
C THR A 111 -8.85 -17.99 1.81
N VAL A 112 -8.35 -18.47 0.67
CA VAL A 112 -7.40 -17.77 -0.20
C VAL A 112 -8.09 -17.43 -1.52
N LYS A 113 -7.94 -16.19 -1.96
CA LYS A 113 -8.39 -15.73 -3.29
C LYS A 113 -7.22 -15.73 -4.24
N HIS A 114 -7.38 -16.42 -5.37
CA HIS A 114 -6.38 -16.49 -6.44
C HIS A 114 -6.81 -15.64 -7.62
N LEU A 115 -5.92 -14.76 -8.05
CA LEU A 115 -6.04 -14.02 -9.29
C LEU A 115 -4.88 -14.41 -10.21
N ASN A 116 -5.22 -15.07 -11.33
CA ASN A 116 -4.26 -15.30 -12.41
C ASN A 116 -4.20 -14.05 -13.28
N TRP A 117 -3.27 -13.14 -12.96
CA TRP A 117 -3.14 -11.86 -13.61
C TRP A 117 -2.20 -11.93 -14.81
N ALA A 118 -2.75 -11.70 -16.00
CA ALA A 118 -1.97 -11.51 -17.22
C ALA A 118 -1.35 -10.11 -17.22
N ILE A 119 -0.03 -10.04 -17.01
CA ILE A 119 0.69 -8.77 -17.01
C ILE A 119 0.75 -8.26 -18.46
N PRO A 120 0.19 -7.08 -18.79
CA PRO A 120 0.16 -6.62 -20.17
C PRO A 120 1.56 -6.44 -20.75
N THR A 121 1.73 -6.80 -22.04
CA THR A 121 3.01 -6.65 -22.75
C THR A 121 3.45 -5.19 -22.90
N CYS A 122 2.54 -4.23 -22.71
CA CYS A 122 2.83 -2.80 -22.73
C CYS A 122 3.49 -2.27 -21.45
N VAL A 123 3.53 -3.05 -20.37
CA VAL A 123 4.11 -2.61 -19.09
C VAL A 123 5.64 -2.51 -19.24
N PRO A 124 6.24 -1.31 -19.11
CA PRO A 124 7.69 -1.15 -19.27
C PRO A 124 8.48 -1.83 -18.14
N SER A 125 9.74 -2.17 -18.40
CA SER A 125 10.65 -2.60 -17.35
C SER A 125 10.83 -1.51 -16.28
N GLY A 126 10.82 -1.88 -15.00
CA GLY A 126 11.03 -0.92 -13.91
C GLY A 126 10.59 -1.42 -12.54
N GLY A 127 10.74 -0.56 -11.54
CA GLY A 127 10.23 -0.78 -10.20
C GLY A 127 8.75 -0.42 -10.10
N TYR A 128 7.96 -1.31 -9.52
CA TYR A 128 6.53 -1.15 -9.30
C TYR A 128 6.15 -1.55 -7.88
N ASN A 129 4.95 -1.12 -7.48
CA ASN A 129 4.26 -1.66 -6.33
C ASN A 129 2.96 -2.31 -6.80
N LEU A 130 2.76 -3.58 -6.44
CA LEU A 130 1.42 -4.14 -6.40
C LEU A 130 0.74 -3.59 -5.13
N THR A 131 -0.17 -2.65 -5.32
CA THR A 131 -0.74 -1.86 -4.22
C THR A 131 -2.14 -2.34 -3.91
N PHE A 132 -2.34 -2.76 -2.67
CA PHE A 132 -3.60 -3.27 -2.14
C PHE A 132 -4.35 -2.14 -1.45
N TYR A 133 -5.53 -1.82 -1.98
CA TYR A 133 -6.46 -0.86 -1.40
C TYR A 133 -7.58 -1.65 -0.73
N GLU A 134 -7.57 -1.65 0.59
CA GLU A 134 -8.51 -2.42 1.39
C GLU A 134 -9.42 -1.47 2.18
N GLY A 135 -10.72 -1.65 2.01
CA GLY A 135 -11.74 -1.14 2.92
C GLY A 135 -12.18 -2.27 3.83
N SER A 136 -12.18 -2.06 5.13
CA SER A 136 -12.63 -3.07 6.10
C SER A 136 -13.22 -2.46 7.35
N HIS A 137 -14.02 -3.24 8.06
CA HIS A 137 -14.35 -2.97 9.44
C HIS A 137 -13.58 -3.91 10.35
N ILE A 138 -13.10 -3.39 11.47
CA ILE A 138 -12.45 -4.15 12.54
C ILE A 138 -13.10 -3.75 13.85
N ASN A 139 -13.76 -4.70 14.52
CA ASN A 139 -14.53 -4.45 15.75
C ASN A 139 -15.53 -3.29 15.62
N GLY A 140 -16.19 -3.19 14.46
CA GLY A 140 -17.20 -2.17 14.15
C GLY A 140 -16.64 -0.83 13.70
N THR A 141 -15.31 -0.65 13.67
CA THR A 141 -14.67 0.58 13.20
C THR A 141 -14.23 0.44 11.76
N ALA A 142 -14.62 1.38 10.90
CA ALA A 142 -14.21 1.41 9.50
C ALA A 142 -12.75 1.87 9.35
N PHE A 143 -12.00 1.18 8.49
CA PHE A 143 -10.63 1.48 8.12
C PHE A 143 -10.46 1.45 6.61
N PHE A 144 -9.44 2.17 6.14
CA PHE A 144 -9.02 2.15 4.75
C PHE A 144 -7.50 2.06 4.70
N SER A 145 -6.99 0.91 4.30
CA SER A 145 -5.56 0.60 4.29
C SER A 145 -5.04 0.57 2.86
N ILE A 146 -3.92 1.26 2.63
CA ILE A 146 -3.18 1.19 1.37
C ILE A 146 -1.85 0.52 1.68
N THR A 147 -1.63 -0.68 1.14
CA THR A 147 -0.43 -1.47 1.39
C THR A 147 0.30 -1.72 0.07
N PRO A 148 1.47 -1.10 -0.17
CA PRO A 148 2.29 -1.41 -1.33
C PRO A 148 3.12 -2.68 -1.11
N LEU A 149 3.19 -3.54 -2.11
CA LEU A 149 4.14 -4.66 -2.21
C LEU A 149 5.16 -4.35 -3.32
N PRO A 150 6.43 -4.08 -3.00
CA PRO A 150 7.44 -3.78 -4.00
C PRO A 150 7.76 -5.00 -4.86
N LEU A 151 7.94 -4.76 -6.16
CA LEU A 151 8.36 -5.77 -7.14
C LEU A 151 9.07 -5.11 -8.34
N GLU A 152 9.76 -5.92 -9.13
CA GLU A 152 10.32 -5.52 -10.42
C GLU A 152 9.52 -6.16 -11.54
N ILE A 153 9.23 -5.40 -12.61
CA ILE A 153 8.75 -5.97 -13.86
C ILE A 153 9.87 -5.85 -14.89
N GLN A 154 10.14 -6.96 -15.58
CA GLN A 154 11.00 -7.00 -16.75
C GLN A 154 10.15 -7.19 -18.00
N ASN A 155 10.49 -6.43 -19.03
CA ASN A 155 9.89 -6.53 -20.35
C ASN A 155 11.00 -6.67 -21.40
N SER A 156 11.14 -7.88 -21.94
CA SER A 156 12.08 -8.19 -23.03
C SER A 156 11.50 -7.86 -24.40
N GLN A 157 10.21 -7.56 -24.48
CA GLN A 157 9.57 -7.11 -25.71
C GLN A 157 9.74 -5.59 -25.82
N SER A 158 10.15 -5.12 -26.99
CA SER A 158 10.20 -3.69 -27.30
C SER A 158 8.78 -3.14 -27.47
N SER A 159 8.01 -3.05 -26.39
CA SER A 159 6.66 -2.50 -26.45
C SER A 159 6.75 -0.99 -26.67
N SER A 160 6.69 -0.57 -27.94
CA SER A 160 6.63 0.86 -28.30
C SER A 160 5.26 1.49 -27.98
N SER A 161 4.26 0.67 -27.65
CA SER A 161 2.91 1.09 -27.28
C SER A 161 2.79 1.30 -25.78
N GLN A 162 2.30 2.48 -25.37
CA GLN A 162 1.86 2.73 -24.00
C GLN A 162 0.63 1.88 -23.68
N CYS A 163 0.47 1.49 -22.41
CA CYS A 163 -0.76 0.84 -21.97
C CYS A 163 -1.95 1.80 -22.14
N SER A 164 -3.05 1.30 -22.71
CA SER A 164 -4.33 2.02 -22.83
C SER A 164 -5.40 1.42 -21.93
N ASP A 165 -5.39 0.10 -21.78
CA ASP A 165 -6.45 -0.64 -21.13
C ASP A 165 -6.19 -0.71 -19.63
N GLY A 166 -7.19 -0.41 -18.81
CA GLY A 166 -7.09 -0.44 -17.35
C GLY A 166 -6.18 0.64 -16.75
N VAL A 167 -5.74 1.63 -17.54
CA VAL A 167 -4.89 2.72 -17.04
C VAL A 167 -5.75 3.76 -16.31
N ASN A 168 -5.33 4.09 -15.10
CA ASN A 168 -5.93 5.11 -14.24
C ASN A 168 -5.03 6.35 -14.16
N THR A 169 -5.59 7.44 -13.67
CA THR A 169 -4.77 8.61 -13.32
C THR A 169 -3.85 8.26 -12.16
N LEU A 170 -2.55 8.51 -12.31
CA LEU A 170 -1.58 8.36 -11.23
C LEU A 170 -1.82 9.45 -10.17
N ARG A 171 -1.98 9.03 -8.92
CA ARG A 171 -2.17 9.91 -7.76
C ARG A 171 -0.84 10.08 -7.04
N GLY A 172 -0.57 11.26 -6.48
CA GLY A 172 0.67 11.49 -5.72
C GLY A 172 0.77 10.63 -4.46
N ALA A 173 2.00 10.29 -4.07
CA ALA A 173 2.31 9.63 -2.79
C ALA A 173 2.70 10.65 -1.70
N PRO A 174 2.39 10.38 -0.41
CA PRO A 174 1.52 9.30 0.06
C PRO A 174 0.04 9.61 -0.25
N GLN A 175 -0.73 8.57 -0.57
CA GLN A 175 -2.19 8.71 -0.69
C GLN A 175 -2.84 8.69 0.69
N ALA A 176 -3.99 9.35 0.82
CA ALA A 176 -4.73 9.36 2.07
C ALA A 176 -5.23 7.95 2.42
N SER A 177 -4.87 7.48 3.62
CA SER A 177 -5.31 6.22 4.19
C SER A 177 -5.64 6.41 5.68
N SER A 178 -6.43 5.49 6.22
CA SER A 178 -6.76 5.40 7.63
C SER A 178 -6.68 3.94 8.07
N PRO A 179 -5.47 3.35 8.12
CA PRO A 179 -5.28 1.98 8.58
C PRO A 179 -5.45 1.90 10.11
N PRO A 180 -5.76 0.72 10.67
CA PRO A 180 -5.64 0.51 12.11
C PRO A 180 -4.16 0.60 12.54
N PRO A 181 -3.87 0.79 13.84
CA PRO A 181 -2.49 0.92 14.33
C PRO A 181 -1.59 -0.29 14.05
N LEU A 182 -2.17 -1.49 13.96
CA LEU A 182 -1.52 -2.75 13.62
C LEU A 182 -2.54 -3.66 12.94
N SER A 183 -2.07 -4.56 12.07
CA SER A 183 -2.89 -5.68 11.59
C SER A 183 -3.45 -6.47 12.77
N PRO A 184 -4.74 -6.85 12.76
CA PRO A 184 -5.35 -7.60 13.86
C PRO A 184 -4.79 -9.02 14.01
N TRP A 185 -3.97 -9.49 13.06
CA TRP A 185 -3.40 -10.83 13.05
C TRP A 185 -2.01 -10.92 13.70
N LEU A 186 -1.40 -9.77 13.96
CA LEU A 186 -0.04 -9.65 14.45
C LEU A 186 -0.02 -9.32 15.94
N ASN A 187 0.96 -9.87 16.65
CA ASN A 187 1.23 -9.49 18.03
C ASN A 187 2.39 -8.48 18.07
N THR A 188 2.35 -7.53 19.00
CA THR A 188 3.40 -6.51 19.15
C THR A 188 4.71 -7.06 19.72
N ASN A 189 4.80 -8.37 19.98
CA ASN A 189 5.90 -8.99 20.70
C ASN A 189 6.81 -9.77 19.73
N GLY A 190 7.70 -9.05 19.04
CA GLY A 190 8.89 -9.64 18.42
C GLY A 190 8.87 -9.85 16.91
N GLN A 191 7.92 -9.28 16.15
CA GLN A 191 7.95 -9.36 14.68
C GLN A 191 8.76 -8.20 14.08
N VAL A 192 9.68 -8.54 13.18
CA VAL A 192 10.48 -7.58 12.41
C VAL A 192 9.54 -6.80 11.49
N ILE A 193 9.37 -5.53 11.78
CA ILE A 193 8.59 -4.60 10.98
C ILE A 193 9.54 -4.07 9.91
N THR A 194 9.33 -4.41 8.65
CA THR A 194 10.20 -3.96 7.55
C THR A 194 9.56 -2.74 6.91
N GLU A 195 10.18 -1.56 6.98
CA GLU A 195 9.62 -0.35 6.33
C GLU A 195 9.38 -0.58 4.82
N PRO A 196 8.23 -0.19 4.22
CA PRO A 196 8.07 -0.27 2.79
C PRO A 196 9.04 0.74 2.18
N SER A 197 9.85 0.27 1.24
CA SER A 197 10.55 1.15 0.32
C SER A 197 9.51 1.70 -0.65
N PHE A 198 9.08 2.94 -0.46
CA PHE A 198 8.44 3.67 -1.55
C PHE A 198 9.53 4.07 -2.56
N PRO A 199 9.45 3.66 -3.83
CA PRO A 199 10.33 4.23 -4.83
C PRO A 199 9.98 5.71 -5.02
N SER A 200 10.96 6.58 -4.75
CA SER A 200 10.94 7.99 -5.14
C SER A 200 10.99 8.10 -6.67
N ALA A 201 10.48 9.20 -7.23
CA ALA A 201 10.50 9.52 -8.66
C ALA A 201 11.90 9.42 -9.33
N ASN A 202 12.97 9.33 -8.54
CA ASN A 202 14.36 9.21 -8.99
C ASN A 202 14.92 7.77 -8.94
N GLY A 203 14.10 6.74 -8.72
CA GLY A 203 14.55 5.33 -8.79
C GLY A 203 15.48 4.87 -7.66
N ALA A 204 15.70 5.69 -6.63
CA ALA A 204 16.42 5.30 -5.42
C ALA A 204 15.43 5.11 -4.27
N GLY A 205 15.17 3.86 -3.90
CA GLY A 205 14.53 3.53 -2.64
C GLY A 205 15.48 3.89 -1.50
N HIS A 206 15.39 5.13 -1.01
CA HIS A 206 16.03 5.48 0.25
C HIS A 206 15.12 5.00 1.38
N ALA A 207 15.54 3.93 2.06
CA ALA A 207 15.08 3.65 3.41
C ALA A 207 15.30 4.93 4.24
N LEU A 208 14.22 5.62 4.60
CA LEU A 208 14.28 6.63 5.64
C LEU A 208 14.63 5.90 6.93
N ARG A 209 15.93 5.84 7.24
CA ARG A 209 16.37 5.52 8.60
C ARG A 209 15.63 6.49 9.52
N SER A 210 14.88 5.93 10.46
CA SER A 210 14.37 6.67 11.62
C SER A 210 15.58 7.20 12.39
N SER A 211 16.04 8.37 11.97
CA SER A 211 16.92 9.21 12.75
C SER A 211 16.01 10.15 13.50
N SER A 212 15.61 9.74 14.70
CA SER A 212 15.18 10.69 15.72
C SER A 212 16.38 11.60 16.00
N VAL A 213 16.50 12.68 15.24
CA VAL A 213 17.36 13.81 15.56
C VAL A 213 16.49 15.04 15.44
N CYS A 214 16.09 15.54 16.61
CA CYS A 214 15.57 16.88 16.79
C CYS A 214 16.70 17.87 16.45
N ALA A 215 16.89 18.16 15.16
CA ALA A 215 17.80 19.22 14.72
C ALA A 215 16.98 20.49 14.56
N VAL A 216 16.92 21.28 15.63
CA VAL A 216 16.51 22.68 15.57
C VAL A 216 17.60 23.42 14.78
N VAL A 217 17.39 23.60 13.47
CA VAL A 217 18.17 24.52 12.67
C VAL A 217 17.58 25.91 12.86
N VAL A 218 18.11 26.67 13.83
CA VAL A 218 17.97 28.13 13.79
C VAL A 218 19.01 28.64 12.79
N CYS A 219 18.56 29.00 11.59
CA CYS A 219 19.35 29.81 10.66
C CYS A 219 18.69 31.18 10.58
N GLY A 220 19.46 32.21 10.93
CA GLY A 220 18.96 33.54 11.27
C GLY A 220 18.60 34.44 10.09
N MET A 221 18.06 35.62 10.42
CA MET A 221 18.08 36.77 9.52
C MET A 221 18.98 37.86 10.11
N LEU A 222 20.14 38.00 9.47
CA LEU A 222 20.90 39.23 9.41
C LEU A 222 20.05 40.24 8.61
N ALA A 223 19.73 41.39 9.20
CA ALA A 223 19.29 42.55 8.44
C ALA A 223 20.16 43.74 8.86
N LEU A 224 21.21 43.98 8.08
CA LEU A 224 21.85 45.28 7.96
C LEU A 224 20.83 46.23 7.34
N GLY A 225 20.57 47.35 8.01
CA GLY A 225 19.79 48.46 7.46
C GLY A 225 20.40 49.76 7.93
N LEU A 226 21.35 50.27 7.16
CA LEU A 226 21.75 51.67 7.17
C LEU A 226 20.58 52.54 6.68
N MET A 227 20.50 53.73 7.28
CA MET A 227 19.70 54.93 6.99
C MET A 227 18.54 55.16 7.96
#